data_AF-A0A948MLV8-F1
#
_entry.id   AF-A0A948MLV8-F1
#
_cell.length_a   1.000
_cell.length_b   1.000
_cell.length_c   1.000
_cell.angle_alpha   90.00
_cell.angle_beta   90.00
_cell.angle_gamma   90.00
#
_symmetry.space_group_name_H-M   'P 1'
#
loop_
_entity.id
_entity.type
_entity.pdbx_description
1 polymer ?
#
loop_
_entity_poly.entity_id
_entity_poly.type
_entity_poly.pdbx_seq_one_letter_code
_entity_poly.pdbx_strand_id
1 'polypeptide(L)' 'MREGRMEHKETMPLGVVIERRESSSRWQRWAFQPIAVIPGAPPVEGWREIMTGPGWVH' A
#
# COMPACT_ATOMS: atom_id res chain seq x y z
N MET A 1 -37.33 9.33 -23.40
CA MET A 1 -36.80 9.32 -22.01
C MET A 1 -35.45 8.62 -22.07
N ARG A 2 -34.38 9.24 -21.56
CA ARG A 2 -33.05 8.58 -21.50
C ARG A 2 -32.96 7.89 -20.15
N GLU A 3 -32.86 6.56 -20.16
CA GLU A 3 -32.53 5.75 -18.97
C GLU A 3 -31.19 6.23 -18.43
N GLY A 4 -31.18 6.78 -17.21
CA GLY A 4 -29.95 7.17 -16.54
C GLY A 4 -29.15 5.92 -16.21
N ARG A 5 -27.93 5.81 -16.74
CA ARG A 5 -27.00 4.73 -16.38
C ARG A 5 -26.78 4.77 -14.87
N MET A 6 -27.34 3.81 -14.14
CA MET A 6 -27.06 3.63 -12.72
C MET A 6 -25.61 3.17 -12.57
N GLU A 7 -24.75 4.00 -11.99
CA GLU A 7 -23.41 3.57 -11.58
C GLU A 7 -23.53 2.65 -10.35
N HIS A 8 -23.19 1.38 -10.52
CA HIS A 8 -22.99 0.48 -9.38
C HIS A 8 -21.57 0.69 -8.85
N LYS A 9 -21.45 1.35 -7.69
CA LYS A 9 -20.17 1.62 -7.04
C LYS A 9 -20.11 0.93 -5.68
N GLU A 10 -19.14 0.05 -5.50
CA GLU A 10 -18.80 -0.56 -4.20
C GLU A 10 -17.44 -0.06 -3.72
N THR A 11 -17.27 0.03 -2.39
CA THR A 11 -16.04 0.53 -1.75
C THR A 11 -15.71 -0.29 -0.51
N MET A 12 -14.42 -0.55 -0.26
CA MET A 12 -13.91 -1.19 0.96
C MET A 12 -12.58 -0.56 1.41
N PRO A 13 -12.25 -0.61 2.72
CA PRO A 13 -10.94 -0.15 3.19
C PRO A 13 -9.82 -1.10 2.74
N LEU A 14 -8.65 -0.52 2.46
CA LEU A 14 -7.44 -1.25 2.07
C LEU A 14 -6.25 -0.75 2.90
N GLY A 15 -5.47 -1.68 3.42
CA GLY A 15 -4.12 -1.43 3.90
C GLY A 15 -3.13 -1.61 2.76
N VAL A 16 -2.10 -0.78 2.69
CA VAL A 16 -1.01 -0.90 1.71
C VAL A 16 0.29 -1.15 2.46
N VAL A 17 0.98 -2.23 2.13
CA VAL A 17 2.30 -2.53 2.68
C VAL A 17 3.34 -1.89 1.76
N ILE A 18 4.23 -1.09 2.36
CA ILE A 18 5.33 -0.43 1.68
C ILE A 18 6.64 -0.99 2.19
N GLU A 19 7.47 -1.46 1.28
CA GLU A 19 8.85 -1.83 1.55
C GLU A 19 9.69 -0.56 1.66
N ARG A 20 10.47 -0.44 2.73
CA ARG A 20 11.57 0.52 2.81
C ARG A 20 12.88 -0.23 2.59
N ARG A 21 13.58 0.08 1.49
CA ARG A 21 14.89 -0.51 1.16
C ARG A 21 15.97 0.53 1.00
N GLU A 22 17.23 0.14 1.17
CA GLU A 22 18.36 1.02 0.83
C GLU A 22 18.36 1.31 -0.68
N SER A 23 18.64 2.56 -1.01
CA SER A 23 18.64 3.09 -2.36
C SER A 23 20.08 3.25 -2.84
N SER A 24 20.30 3.06 -4.14
CA SER A 24 21.57 3.33 -4.81
C SER A 24 21.78 4.82 -5.16
N SER A 25 20.78 5.67 -4.93
CA SER A 25 20.86 7.11 -5.18
C SER A 25 21.84 7.79 -4.23
N ARG A 26 22.69 8.67 -4.80
CA ARG A 26 23.61 9.51 -4.02
C ARG A 26 22.91 10.55 -3.12
N TRP A 27 21.63 10.83 -3.39
CA TRP A 27 20.88 11.91 -2.75
C TRP A 27 19.78 11.42 -1.81
N GLN A 28 19.46 10.13 -1.84
CA GLN A 28 18.36 9.57 -1.08
C GLN A 28 18.73 8.17 -0.61
N ARG A 29 18.85 7.99 0.71
CA ARG A 29 19.22 6.71 1.33
C ARG A 29 18.15 5.63 1.18
N TRP A 30 16.87 6.00 1.21
CA TRP A 30 15.76 5.06 1.28
C TRP A 30 14.87 5.13 0.05
N ALA A 31 14.59 4.00 -0.58
CA ALA A 31 13.54 3.84 -1.57
C ALA A 31 12.32 3.19 -0.94
N PHE A 32 11.13 3.57 -1.41
CA PHE A 32 9.85 3.05 -0.93
C PHE A 32 9.07 2.45 -2.10
N GLN A 33 8.57 1.23 -1.93
CA GLN A 33 7.82 0.53 -2.97
C GLN A 33 6.58 -0.18 -2.38
N PRO A 34 5.38 0.00 -2.95
CA PRO A 34 4.23 -0.82 -2.59
C PRO A 34 4.49 -2.28 -2.97
N ILE A 35 4.26 -3.19 -2.04
CA ILE A 35 4.62 -4.61 -2.17
C ILE A 35 3.45 -5.55 -1.89
N ALA A 36 2.43 -5.10 -1.16
CA ALA A 36 1.23 -5.86 -0.91
C ALA A 36 0.04 -4.96 -0.54
N VAL A 37 -1.17 -5.52 -0.63
CA VAL A 37 -2.42 -4.91 -0.16
C VAL A 37 -3.13 -5.85 0.82
N ILE A 38 -3.80 -5.27 1.81
CA ILE A 38 -4.57 -5.98 2.83
C ILE A 38 -6.03 -5.50 2.77
N PRO A 39 -6.94 -6.23 2.10
CA PRO A 39 -8.36 -5.92 2.10
C PRO A 39 -8.95 -5.93 3.50
N GLY A 40 -9.80 -4.94 3.81
CA GLY A 40 -10.45 -4.85 5.11
C GLY A 40 -9.54 -4.38 6.25
N ALA A 41 -8.30 -3.95 5.97
CA ALA A 41 -7.40 -3.49 7.03
C ALA A 41 -8.01 -2.28 7.78
N PRO A 42 -7.94 -2.27 9.12
CA PRO A 42 -8.42 -1.14 9.91
C PRO A 42 -7.52 0.09 9.71
N PRO A 43 -8.02 1.31 9.99
CA PRO A 43 -7.21 2.51 10.01
C PRO A 43 -6.01 2.38 10.97
N VAL A 44 -4.90 3.01 10.60
CA VAL A 44 -3.69 3.07 11.41
C VAL A 44 -3.34 4.53 11.70
N GLU A 45 -2.90 4.84 12.92
CA GLU A 45 -2.44 6.17 13.32
C GLU A 45 -0.98 6.41 12.88
N GLY A 46 -0.70 6.20 11.59
CA GLY A 46 0.63 6.33 10.99
C GLY A 46 1.23 5.01 10.50
N TRP A 47 2.57 4.95 10.42
CA TRP A 47 3.28 3.77 9.95
C TRP A 47 3.31 2.69 11.02
N ARG A 48 2.90 1.48 10.64
CA ARG A 48 3.05 0.29 11.46
C ARG A 48 4.04 -0.64 10.79
N GLU A 49 5.13 -0.97 11.48
CA GLU A 49 6.03 -2.01 11.02
C GLU A 49 5.30 -3.36 11.06
N ILE A 50 5.26 -4.04 9.92
CA ILE A 50 4.59 -5.35 9.78
C ILE A 50 5.62 -6.48 9.93
N MET A 51 6.80 -6.32 9.34
CA MET A 51 7.92 -7.27 9.42
C MET A 51 9.26 -6.53 9.16
N THR A 52 10.36 -7.08 9.67
CA THR A 52 11.75 -6.64 9.42
C THR A 52 12.68 -7.87 9.39
N GLY A 53 13.65 -7.89 8.48
CA GLY A 53 14.75 -8.88 8.50
C GLY A 53 15.26 -9.31 7.11
N PRO A 54 16.39 -10.05 7.06
CA PRO A 54 16.92 -10.62 5.82
C PRO A 54 15.95 -11.69 5.26
N GLY A 55 15.56 -11.59 3.99
CA GLY A 55 14.68 -12.57 3.34
C GLY A 55 13.33 -12.04 2.87
N TRP A 56 13.05 -10.75 3.07
CA TRP A 56 11.98 -10.05 2.37
C TRP A 56 12.53 -9.64 0.98
N VAL A 57 12.51 -10.57 0.05
CA VAL A 57 12.89 -10.36 -1.35
C VAL A 57 11.76 -10.96 -2.18
N HIS A 58 11.10 -10.14 -2.98
CA HIS A 58 10.24 -10.64 -4.04
C HIS A 58 11.09 -11.06 -5.23
#